data_AF-A0A4Q1UV35-F1
#
_entry.id   AF-A0A4Q1UV35-F1
#
_cell.length_a   1.000
_cell.length_b   1.000
_cell.length_c   1.000
_cell.angle_alpha   90.00
_cell.angle_beta   90.00
_cell.angle_gamma   90.00
#
_symmetry.space_group_name_H-M   'P 1'
#
loop_
_entity.id
_entity.type
_entity.pdbx_description
1 polymer ?
#
loop_
_entity_poly.entity_id
_entity_poly.type
_entity_poly.pdbx_seq_one_letter_code
_entity_poly.pdbx_strand_id
1 'polypeptide(L)'
;MRMRPAGHRLFGSDRAELVYGQKSGGKLVHISEVERGLKCDCVCPGCGIRLVARTKADKVVPHFAHYGPACGGAPETALHKIAKQIVADSLTLVVPKRIAIHGAVERALPGATDIKLESARIEYNDPDGIVPDLYVTVKGHELFVEVAVTHPCDEEKIRRIREHGIAAIEIDLSRIPRDASPGIVADAVLRMAPRRWLFNKTIDDAVTGLREEDQNSRIAAEKKLQSEAGRLIKDYLTSMGSFSGKGDSVPRMDALRDLGLLQYIGVDVAGYGCFSVPPAIWQAVILTEVLLGRKTGKQLVKAVPIANYLETRRFIAPLFRRVSSELEAAAIKDFAAPWRAVDSYLRYLVDAGVAVERTYGFVLDGGLVERWTEWVLADAQRRAVFDHAVKVATWIIGQVPDDERRGLTIKDWLATASDAGPSYFDLLNDADAQADISAKLGLIQTLFRGSRVDVEDLLHLPISQEIVRRLDAIAIKEAERKAAAAKSAEDARRGRGDEIGAEAAKLFGGSELEWLKTPNERLEGRTPLEAAARGVHGLAMAKEILHQIERQRHTEFEHAAEIQRHRDRLTRDAQTRLRSAAHSFLRDRSEDTDNLPPIIYCKDEKTYRVALKALGKWELFLKAQAIPF
;
A
#
# COMPACT_ATOMS: atom_id res chain seq x y z
N MET A 1 -34.22 -6.60 -43.81
CA MET A 1 -34.35 -7.37 -45.08
C MET A 1 -35.84 -7.58 -45.34
N ARG A 2 -36.48 -6.71 -46.15
CA ARG A 2 -37.92 -6.83 -46.48
C ARG A 2 -38.04 -7.33 -47.92
N MET A 3 -38.53 -8.55 -48.08
CA MET A 3 -38.97 -9.10 -49.36
C MET A 3 -40.15 -8.25 -49.88
N ARG A 4 -40.06 -7.79 -51.14
CA ARG A 4 -41.19 -7.24 -51.89
C ARG A 4 -42.03 -8.39 -52.45
N PRO A 5 -43.35 -8.38 -52.34
CA PRO A 5 -44.20 -9.00 -53.34
C PRO A 5 -44.35 -8.01 -54.50
N ALA A 6 -43.99 -8.47 -55.69
CA ALA A 6 -44.20 -7.76 -56.94
C ALA A 6 -45.66 -7.94 -57.40
N GLY A 7 -46.25 -6.85 -57.93
CA GLY A 7 -47.44 -6.94 -58.79
C GLY A 7 -48.60 -6.03 -58.39
N HIS A 8 -48.48 -4.72 -58.61
CA HIS A 8 -49.33 -3.99 -59.57
C HIS A 8 -48.94 -2.49 -59.60
N ARG A 9 -48.62 -2.01 -60.81
CA ARG A 9 -48.55 -0.57 -61.18
C ARG A 9 -49.99 -0.02 -61.07
N LEU A 10 -50.30 1.16 -60.52
CA LEU A 10 -49.82 2.51 -60.79
C LEU A 10 -50.05 3.38 -59.52
N PHE A 11 -49.09 4.25 -59.17
CA PHE A 11 -49.22 5.24 -58.10
C PHE A 11 -49.65 6.61 -58.67
N GLY A 12 -50.72 7.18 -58.08
CA GLY A 12 -50.87 8.59 -57.68
C GLY A 12 -50.84 9.72 -58.72
N SER A 13 -52.01 10.28 -59.03
CA SER A 13 -52.20 11.72 -59.30
C SER A 13 -53.64 12.15 -58.93
N ASP A 14 -53.80 13.07 -57.98
CA ASP A 14 -54.84 14.10 -57.72
C ASP A 14 -56.26 14.08 -58.32
N ARG A 15 -56.78 12.93 -58.75
CA ARG A 15 -58.21 12.73 -58.98
C ARG A 15 -58.60 11.37 -58.41
N ALA A 16 -58.92 11.33 -57.13
CA ALA A 16 -59.70 10.22 -56.60
C ALA A 16 -60.98 10.14 -57.45
N GLU A 17 -61.08 9.13 -58.30
CA GLU A 17 -62.27 8.96 -59.11
C GLU A 17 -63.43 8.54 -58.17
N LEU A 18 -64.61 9.14 -58.35
CA LEU A 18 -65.76 8.83 -57.51
C LEU A 18 -66.28 7.43 -57.86
N VAL A 19 -66.06 6.43 -57.00
CA VAL A 19 -66.48 5.04 -57.25
C VAL A 19 -67.80 4.65 -56.58
N TYR A 20 -68.37 5.53 -55.76
CA TYR A 20 -69.64 5.33 -55.09
C TYR A 20 -70.66 6.41 -55.48
N GLY A 21 -71.86 5.96 -55.89
CA GLY A 21 -73.01 6.81 -56.19
C GLY A 21 -74.16 6.52 -55.23
N GLN A 22 -75.10 7.47 -55.10
CA GLN A 22 -76.26 7.34 -54.22
C GLN A 22 -77.54 7.13 -55.03
N LYS A 23 -78.32 6.07 -54.75
CA LYS A 23 -79.61 5.79 -55.41
C LYS A 23 -80.79 6.48 -54.69
N SER A 24 -81.96 6.50 -55.34
CA SER A 24 -83.24 6.89 -54.73
C SER A 24 -83.50 6.10 -53.44
N GLY A 25 -83.63 6.79 -52.31
CA GLY A 25 -83.72 6.18 -50.97
C GLY A 25 -82.43 6.23 -50.15
N GLY A 26 -81.36 6.84 -50.68
CA GLY A 26 -80.18 7.19 -49.90
C GLY A 26 -79.08 6.13 -49.85
N LYS A 27 -79.33 4.92 -50.38
CA LYS A 27 -78.37 3.81 -50.42
C LYS A 27 -77.18 4.11 -51.34
N LEU A 28 -75.98 3.91 -50.83
CA LEU A 28 -74.75 3.97 -51.64
C LEU A 28 -74.50 2.65 -52.37
N VAL A 29 -74.09 2.76 -53.63
CA VAL A 29 -73.76 1.65 -54.53
C VAL A 29 -72.42 1.88 -55.19
N HIS A 30 -71.65 0.82 -55.37
CA HIS A 30 -70.35 0.89 -56.03
C HIS A 30 -70.50 0.89 -57.56
N ILE A 31 -69.56 1.50 -58.27
CA ILE A 31 -69.57 1.60 -59.74
C ILE A 31 -69.64 0.24 -60.46
N SER A 32 -69.20 -0.83 -59.80
CA SER A 32 -69.30 -2.20 -60.33
C SER A 32 -70.71 -2.81 -60.27
N GLU A 33 -71.64 -2.20 -59.53
CA GLU A 33 -72.98 -2.74 -59.23
C GLU A 33 -74.09 -2.03 -60.00
N VAL A 34 -73.74 -1.06 -60.85
CA VAL A 34 -74.70 -0.19 -61.55
C VAL A 34 -74.65 -0.35 -63.05
N GLU A 35 -75.78 -0.07 -63.69
CA GLU A 35 -75.88 0.01 -65.14
C GLU A 35 -75.08 1.20 -65.69
N ARG A 36 -74.57 1.04 -66.91
CA ARG A 36 -73.75 2.05 -67.59
C ARG A 36 -74.55 3.32 -67.90
N GLY A 37 -73.87 4.47 -67.84
CA GLY A 37 -74.39 5.77 -68.26
C GLY A 37 -75.40 6.35 -67.27
N LEU A 38 -76.33 7.16 -67.77
CA LEU A 38 -77.40 7.79 -66.96
C LEU A 38 -78.43 6.78 -66.42
N LYS A 39 -78.40 5.53 -66.92
CA LYS A 39 -79.26 4.44 -66.43
C LYS A 39 -78.87 3.94 -65.03
N CYS A 40 -77.69 4.32 -64.52
CA CYS A 40 -77.31 4.02 -63.13
C CYS A 40 -78.28 4.62 -62.10
N ASP A 41 -78.98 5.70 -62.49
CA ASP A 41 -79.89 6.48 -61.65
C ASP A 41 -79.27 6.89 -60.30
N CYS A 42 -77.98 7.22 -60.34
CA CYS A 42 -77.22 7.63 -59.17
C CYS A 42 -77.05 9.15 -59.14
N VAL A 43 -76.98 9.72 -57.94
CA VAL A 43 -76.57 11.10 -57.67
C VAL A 43 -75.28 11.14 -56.88
N CYS A 44 -74.55 12.25 -56.97
CA CYS A 44 -73.31 12.46 -56.24
C CYS A 44 -73.60 12.61 -54.74
N PRO A 45 -72.96 11.83 -53.86
CA PRO A 45 -73.17 11.96 -52.41
C PRO A 45 -72.72 13.31 -51.84
N GLY A 46 -71.81 14.01 -52.53
CA GLY A 46 -71.36 15.37 -52.16
C GLY A 46 -72.31 16.49 -52.54
N CYS A 47 -72.69 16.60 -53.82
CA CYS A 47 -73.45 17.76 -54.34
C CYS A 47 -74.89 17.44 -54.80
N GLY A 48 -75.31 16.17 -54.79
CA GLY A 48 -76.64 15.74 -55.23
C GLY A 48 -76.88 15.78 -56.75
N ILE A 49 -75.90 16.21 -57.55
CA ILE A 49 -76.01 16.23 -59.02
C ILE A 49 -76.03 14.80 -59.56
N ARG A 50 -76.81 14.56 -60.62
CA ARG A 50 -76.89 13.27 -61.32
C ARG A 50 -75.52 12.81 -61.82
N LEU A 51 -75.28 11.50 -61.73
CA LEU A 51 -74.03 10.86 -62.15
C LEU A 51 -74.20 10.07 -63.46
N VAL A 52 -73.10 9.92 -64.19
CA VAL A 52 -72.95 9.06 -65.35
C VAL A 52 -71.96 7.96 -64.99
N ALA A 53 -72.42 6.71 -64.95
CA ALA A 53 -71.55 5.56 -64.68
C ALA A 53 -70.66 5.24 -65.90
N ARG A 54 -69.35 5.46 -65.77
CA ARG A 54 -68.30 5.08 -66.73
C ARG A 54 -67.78 3.71 -66.32
N THR A 55 -68.10 2.67 -67.08
CA THR A 55 -67.70 1.27 -66.78
C THR A 55 -66.68 0.76 -67.78
N LYS A 56 -66.09 -0.43 -67.55
CA LYS A 56 -64.95 -0.98 -68.34
C LYS A 56 -65.09 -0.94 -69.88
N ALA A 57 -66.31 -0.88 -70.41
CA ALA A 57 -66.57 -0.68 -71.84
C ALA A 57 -66.03 0.67 -72.40
N ASP A 58 -65.68 1.64 -71.54
CA ASP A 58 -65.13 2.95 -71.94
C ASP A 58 -63.59 3.01 -72.10
N LYS A 59 -62.84 1.92 -71.87
CA LYS A 59 -61.36 1.93 -71.77
C LYS A 59 -60.80 2.90 -70.71
N VAL A 60 -61.64 3.33 -69.76
CA VAL A 60 -61.28 4.18 -68.60
C VAL A 60 -61.45 3.36 -67.32
N VAL A 61 -60.75 3.76 -66.24
CA VAL A 61 -60.96 3.20 -64.90
C VAL A 61 -62.44 3.40 -64.52
N PRO A 62 -63.14 2.39 -63.99
CA PRO A 62 -64.56 2.53 -63.67
C PRO A 62 -64.81 3.61 -62.62
N HIS A 63 -65.60 4.63 -62.96
CA HIS A 63 -65.99 5.70 -62.05
C HIS A 63 -67.33 6.35 -62.39
N PHE A 64 -67.84 7.17 -61.49
CA PHE A 64 -68.94 8.07 -61.71
C PHE A 64 -68.45 9.46 -62.11
N ALA A 65 -68.92 9.96 -63.25
CA ALA A 65 -68.72 11.34 -63.69
C ALA A 65 -69.97 12.17 -63.42
N HIS A 66 -69.83 13.47 -63.15
CA HIS A 66 -70.98 14.36 -62.99
C HIS A 66 -71.65 14.61 -64.34
N TYR A 67 -72.99 14.55 -64.38
CA TYR A 67 -73.78 15.04 -65.50
C TYR A 67 -73.97 16.56 -65.36
N GLY A 68 -72.86 17.31 -65.40
CA GLY A 68 -72.81 18.72 -65.06
C GLY A 68 -71.46 19.12 -64.44
N PRO A 69 -71.38 20.26 -63.72
CA PRO A 69 -70.14 20.69 -63.07
C PRO A 69 -69.69 19.66 -62.02
N ALA A 70 -68.38 19.37 -61.99
CA ALA A 70 -67.78 18.53 -60.98
C ALA A 70 -67.68 19.29 -59.64
N CYS A 71 -67.90 18.60 -58.51
CA CYS A 71 -67.63 19.16 -57.18
C CYS A 71 -66.32 18.62 -56.59
N GLY A 72 -65.67 19.42 -55.74
CA GLY A 72 -64.57 18.96 -54.89
C GLY A 72 -65.10 18.22 -53.67
N GLY A 73 -64.40 17.17 -53.22
CA GLY A 73 -64.74 16.48 -51.96
C GLY A 73 -65.77 15.35 -52.07
N ALA A 74 -66.26 15.02 -53.28
CA ALA A 74 -67.21 13.93 -53.47
C ALA A 74 -66.67 12.56 -53.04
N PRO A 75 -65.42 12.17 -53.34
CA PRO A 75 -64.88 10.87 -52.92
C PRO A 75 -64.75 10.75 -51.39
N GLU A 76 -64.35 11.82 -50.70
CA GLU A 76 -64.28 11.87 -49.23
C GLU A 76 -65.66 11.75 -48.59
N THR A 77 -66.64 12.50 -49.10
CA THR A 77 -68.03 12.45 -48.64
C THR A 77 -68.64 11.06 -48.88
N ALA A 78 -68.31 10.44 -50.02
CA ALA A 78 -68.75 9.09 -50.34
C ALA A 78 -68.19 8.07 -49.35
N LEU A 79 -66.87 8.12 -49.08
CA LEU A 79 -66.19 7.24 -48.13
C LEU A 79 -66.74 7.40 -46.70
N HIS A 80 -67.03 8.64 -46.29
CA HIS A 80 -67.66 8.93 -44.99
C HIS A 80 -69.05 8.31 -44.88
N LYS A 81 -69.91 8.54 -45.87
CA LYS A 81 -71.29 8.00 -45.88
C LYS A 81 -71.33 6.47 -45.98
N ILE A 82 -70.46 5.84 -46.79
CA ILE A 82 -70.44 4.38 -46.91
C ILE A 82 -69.94 3.73 -45.61
N ALA A 83 -68.99 4.34 -44.91
CA ALA A 83 -68.53 3.86 -43.61
C ALA A 83 -69.67 3.85 -42.59
N LYS A 84 -70.46 4.91 -42.53
CA LYS A 84 -71.66 4.98 -41.68
C LYS A 84 -72.66 3.88 -42.03
N GLN A 85 -72.93 3.69 -43.33
CA GLN A 85 -73.86 2.64 -43.77
C GLN A 85 -73.38 1.23 -43.39
N ILE A 86 -72.09 0.94 -43.55
CA ILE A 86 -71.50 -0.36 -43.21
C ILE A 86 -71.67 -0.70 -41.72
N VAL A 87 -71.42 0.26 -40.82
CA VAL A 87 -71.64 0.04 -39.39
C VAL A 87 -73.13 -0.16 -39.09
N ALA A 88 -74.01 0.63 -39.72
CA ALA A 88 -75.45 0.53 -39.54
C ALA A 88 -76.03 -0.82 -40.02
N ASP A 89 -75.53 -1.33 -41.15
CA ASP A 89 -75.99 -2.59 -41.75
C ASP A 89 -75.43 -3.82 -41.03
N SER A 90 -74.16 -3.78 -40.63
CA SER A 90 -73.48 -4.95 -40.03
C SER A 90 -73.84 -5.20 -38.57
N LEU A 91 -74.21 -4.14 -37.83
CA LEU A 91 -74.45 -4.17 -36.39
C LEU A 91 -73.31 -4.84 -35.59
N THR A 92 -72.08 -4.72 -36.07
CA THR A 92 -70.88 -5.17 -35.36
C THR A 92 -69.79 -4.13 -35.49
N LEU A 93 -68.93 -3.99 -34.47
CA LEU A 93 -67.85 -3.02 -34.49
C LEU A 93 -66.70 -3.51 -33.62
N VAL A 94 -65.46 -3.22 -34.00
CA VAL A 94 -64.32 -3.36 -33.10
C VAL A 94 -64.01 -2.00 -32.48
N VAL A 95 -63.91 -1.95 -31.15
CA VAL A 95 -63.52 -0.77 -30.38
C VAL A 95 -62.07 -0.89 -29.87
N PRO A 96 -61.38 0.24 -29.61
CA PRO A 96 -60.04 0.20 -29.05
C PRO A 96 -60.04 -0.43 -27.65
N LYS A 97 -58.91 -1.03 -27.25
CA LYS A 97 -58.70 -1.45 -25.85
C LYS A 97 -58.81 -0.23 -24.92
N ARG A 98 -59.40 -0.43 -23.75
CA ARG A 98 -59.46 0.60 -22.71
C ARG A 98 -58.17 0.57 -21.91
N ILE A 99 -57.37 1.62 -22.02
CA ILE A 99 -56.05 1.70 -21.39
C ILE A 99 -55.95 3.06 -20.69
N ALA A 100 -55.71 3.03 -19.38
CA ALA A 100 -55.42 4.21 -18.57
C ALA A 100 -53.90 4.38 -18.42
N ILE A 101 -53.40 5.59 -18.63
CA ILE A 101 -51.96 5.89 -18.60
C ILE A 101 -51.71 7.09 -17.69
N HIS A 102 -50.80 6.94 -16.74
CA HIS A 102 -50.28 8.04 -15.93
C HIS A 102 -48.78 7.84 -15.64
N GLY A 103 -47.94 8.79 -16.06
CA GLY A 103 -46.49 8.64 -15.96
C GLY A 103 -45.98 7.43 -16.74
N ALA A 104 -45.24 6.55 -16.07
CA ALA A 104 -44.75 5.29 -16.63
C ALA A 104 -45.70 4.10 -16.42
N VAL A 105 -46.86 4.31 -15.77
CA VAL A 105 -47.81 3.25 -15.45
C VAL A 105 -48.90 3.17 -16.51
N GLU A 106 -49.07 1.98 -17.07
CA GLU A 106 -50.15 1.63 -17.99
C GLU A 106 -51.06 0.57 -17.33
N ARG A 107 -52.37 0.82 -17.32
CA ARG A 107 -53.38 -0.08 -16.76
C ARG A 107 -54.44 -0.41 -17.81
N ALA A 108 -54.42 -1.65 -18.30
CA ALA A 108 -55.47 -2.17 -19.17
C ALA A 108 -56.75 -2.43 -18.36
N LEU A 109 -57.87 -1.86 -18.81
CA LEU A 109 -59.18 -2.06 -18.20
C LEU A 109 -59.91 -3.23 -18.89
N PRO A 110 -60.68 -4.04 -18.14
CA PRO A 110 -61.43 -5.16 -18.71
C PRO A 110 -62.44 -4.65 -19.75
N GLY A 111 -62.77 -5.43 -20.77
CA GLY A 111 -63.78 -5.07 -21.77
C GLY A 111 -63.61 -5.82 -23.08
N ALA A 112 -64.73 -6.11 -23.76
CA ALA A 112 -64.70 -6.68 -25.10
C ALA A 112 -64.26 -5.62 -26.11
N THR A 113 -63.46 -6.02 -27.10
CA THR A 113 -63.07 -5.16 -28.23
C THR A 113 -63.95 -5.42 -29.44
N ASP A 114 -64.32 -6.67 -29.70
CA ASP A 114 -65.39 -7.00 -30.64
C ASP A 114 -66.75 -6.84 -29.96
N ILE A 115 -67.55 -5.87 -30.42
CA ILE A 115 -68.88 -5.58 -29.88
C ILE A 115 -69.97 -5.84 -30.92
N LYS A 116 -71.09 -6.38 -30.45
CA LYS A 116 -72.33 -6.50 -31.23
C LYS A 116 -73.25 -5.35 -30.85
N LEU A 117 -73.70 -4.61 -31.85
CA LEU A 117 -74.59 -3.46 -31.70
C LEU A 117 -76.04 -3.97 -31.64
N GLU A 118 -76.84 -3.35 -30.77
CA GLU A 118 -78.30 -3.53 -30.72
C GLU A 118 -78.99 -2.64 -31.75
N SER A 119 -78.47 -1.41 -31.93
CA SER A 119 -78.93 -0.47 -32.94
C SER A 119 -77.81 0.47 -33.39
N ALA A 120 -77.97 1.05 -34.57
CA ALA A 120 -77.06 2.05 -35.12
C ALA A 120 -77.85 3.06 -35.97
N ARG A 121 -77.66 4.36 -35.68
CA ARG A 121 -78.38 5.49 -36.31
C ARG A 121 -77.39 6.50 -36.87
N ILE A 122 -77.56 6.89 -38.14
CA ILE A 122 -76.65 7.77 -38.90
C ILE A 122 -77.04 9.26 -38.81
N GLU A 123 -78.33 9.55 -38.71
CA GLU A 123 -78.90 10.90 -38.65
C GLU A 123 -79.46 11.18 -37.25
N TYR A 124 -78.62 10.97 -36.24
CA TYR A 124 -78.98 11.22 -34.85
C TYR A 124 -78.56 12.64 -34.46
N ASN A 125 -79.54 13.47 -34.12
CA ASN A 125 -79.31 14.75 -33.46
C ASN A 125 -79.49 14.54 -31.97
N ASP A 126 -78.40 14.60 -31.22
CA ASP A 126 -78.47 14.52 -29.78
C ASP A 126 -79.20 15.76 -29.20
N PRO A 127 -80.04 15.61 -28.16
CA PRO A 127 -80.72 16.72 -27.51
C PRO A 127 -79.79 17.84 -27.02
N ASP A 128 -78.54 17.54 -26.66
CA ASP A 128 -77.54 18.51 -26.20
C ASP A 128 -76.70 19.10 -27.35
N GLY A 129 -77.16 18.92 -28.59
CA GLY A 129 -76.60 19.53 -29.79
C GLY A 129 -75.28 18.92 -30.26
N ILE A 130 -74.96 17.70 -29.83
CA ILE A 130 -73.85 16.91 -30.37
C ILE A 130 -74.39 16.10 -31.56
N VAL A 131 -73.70 16.21 -32.70
CA VAL A 131 -74.06 15.42 -33.90
C VAL A 131 -72.94 14.41 -34.15
N PRO A 132 -73.09 13.16 -33.68
CA PRO A 132 -72.14 12.10 -33.98
C PRO A 132 -72.35 11.59 -35.41
N ASP A 133 -71.30 10.99 -35.99
CA ASP A 133 -71.45 10.34 -37.28
C ASP A 133 -72.34 9.10 -37.21
N LEU A 134 -72.23 8.32 -36.13
CA LEU A 134 -73.23 7.35 -35.73
C LEU A 134 -73.48 7.38 -34.23
N TYR A 135 -74.74 7.18 -33.89
CA TYR A 135 -75.17 6.83 -32.55
C TYR A 135 -75.50 5.33 -32.50
N VAL A 136 -74.80 4.58 -31.66
CA VAL A 136 -74.98 3.13 -31.54
C VAL A 136 -75.28 2.74 -30.10
N THR A 137 -76.03 1.65 -29.92
CA THR A 137 -76.32 1.09 -28.60
C THR A 137 -75.77 -0.32 -28.48
N VAL A 138 -75.12 -0.64 -27.35
CA VAL A 138 -74.49 -1.94 -27.07
C VAL A 138 -74.82 -2.35 -25.64
N LYS A 139 -75.55 -3.45 -25.46
CA LYS A 139 -75.95 -3.96 -24.13
C LYS A 139 -76.63 -2.88 -23.26
N GLY A 140 -77.49 -2.06 -23.87
CA GLY A 140 -78.14 -0.93 -23.20
C GLY A 140 -77.24 0.29 -22.91
N HIS A 141 -75.99 0.30 -23.39
CA HIS A 141 -75.09 1.46 -23.29
C HIS A 141 -74.97 2.22 -24.61
N GLU A 142 -74.83 3.53 -24.51
CA GLU A 142 -74.72 4.46 -25.64
C GLU A 142 -73.25 4.65 -26.05
N LEU A 143 -73.00 4.73 -27.35
CA LEU A 143 -71.67 4.97 -27.92
C LEU A 143 -71.79 5.86 -29.16
N PHE A 144 -71.07 6.96 -29.15
CA PHE A 144 -70.83 7.76 -30.35
C PHE A 144 -69.69 7.16 -31.16
N VAL A 145 -69.86 7.11 -32.47
CA VAL A 145 -68.83 6.71 -33.42
C VAL A 145 -68.61 7.86 -34.38
N GLU A 146 -67.39 8.33 -34.45
CA GLU A 146 -66.91 9.37 -35.37
C GLU A 146 -66.07 8.71 -36.47
N VAL A 147 -66.20 9.18 -37.70
CA VAL A 147 -65.47 8.66 -38.85
C VAL A 147 -64.61 9.78 -39.44
N ALA A 148 -63.30 9.69 -39.24
CA ALA A 148 -62.34 10.65 -39.77
C ALA A 148 -61.87 10.22 -41.16
N VAL A 149 -62.22 10.98 -42.20
CA VAL A 149 -61.72 10.75 -43.58
C VAL A 149 -60.63 11.74 -43.95
N THR A 150 -60.78 13.01 -43.59
CA THR A 150 -59.78 14.07 -43.90
C THR A 150 -59.16 14.62 -42.63
N HIS A 151 -60.00 14.95 -41.65
CA HIS A 151 -59.58 15.52 -40.39
C HIS A 151 -60.14 14.68 -39.25
N PRO A 152 -59.35 14.44 -38.20
CA PRO A 152 -59.88 13.92 -36.95
C PRO A 152 -60.79 14.95 -36.28
N CYS A 153 -61.58 14.47 -35.31
CA CYS A 153 -62.33 15.28 -34.37
C CYS A 153 -61.39 16.25 -33.65
N ASP A 154 -61.78 17.52 -33.66
CA ASP A 154 -61.05 18.58 -32.98
C ASP A 154 -61.22 18.52 -31.46
N GLU A 155 -60.39 19.28 -30.75
CA GLU A 155 -60.39 19.31 -29.28
C GLU A 155 -61.72 19.83 -28.72
N GLU A 156 -62.42 20.70 -29.45
CA GLU A 156 -63.67 21.30 -29.00
C GLU A 156 -64.82 20.29 -29.04
N LYS A 157 -64.94 19.51 -30.13
CA LYS A 157 -65.90 18.42 -30.22
C LYS A 157 -65.60 17.35 -29.17
N ILE A 158 -64.33 17.00 -28.95
CA ILE A 158 -63.92 16.05 -27.91
C ILE A 158 -64.30 16.56 -26.52
N ARG A 159 -64.12 17.86 -26.25
CA ARG A 159 -64.52 18.50 -24.99
C ARG A 159 -66.03 18.38 -24.77
N ARG A 160 -66.84 18.74 -25.77
CA ARG A 160 -68.31 18.65 -25.71
C ARG A 160 -68.78 17.21 -25.49
N ILE A 161 -68.17 16.24 -26.18
CA ILE A 161 -68.44 14.81 -25.98
C ILE A 161 -68.14 14.39 -24.53
N ARG A 162 -67.01 14.84 -23.98
CA ARG A 162 -66.60 14.55 -22.60
C ARG A 162 -67.56 15.16 -21.57
N GLU A 163 -68.01 16.39 -21.80
CA GLU A 163 -69.00 17.08 -20.95
C GLU A 163 -70.37 16.40 -20.97
N HIS A 164 -70.80 15.92 -22.14
CA HIS A 164 -72.05 15.19 -22.31
C HIS A 164 -72.02 13.78 -21.68
N GLY A 165 -70.84 13.14 -21.63
CA GLY A 165 -70.64 11.92 -20.84
C GLY A 165 -70.99 10.61 -21.54
N ILE A 166 -71.35 10.65 -22.83
CA ILE A 166 -71.50 9.44 -23.66
C ILE A 166 -70.14 9.04 -24.23
N ALA A 167 -69.79 7.76 -24.11
CA ALA A 167 -68.53 7.24 -24.63
C ALA A 167 -68.45 7.44 -26.14
N ALA A 168 -67.26 7.77 -26.66
CA ALA A 168 -67.08 8.03 -28.07
C ALA A 168 -65.78 7.44 -28.59
N ILE A 169 -65.84 6.84 -29.78
CA ILE A 169 -64.67 6.40 -30.52
C ILE A 169 -64.58 7.12 -31.86
N GLU A 170 -63.36 7.23 -32.36
CA GLU A 170 -63.09 7.67 -33.71
C GLU A 170 -62.43 6.55 -34.50
N ILE A 171 -62.90 6.36 -35.73
CA ILE A 171 -62.33 5.45 -36.72
C ILE A 171 -61.61 6.29 -37.77
N ASP A 172 -60.31 6.08 -37.92
CA ASP A 172 -59.46 6.82 -38.85
C ASP A 172 -59.40 6.11 -40.21
N LEU A 173 -60.15 6.63 -41.17
CA LEU A 173 -60.15 6.21 -42.57
C LEU A 173 -59.27 7.11 -43.46
N SER A 174 -58.48 8.02 -42.88
CA SER A 174 -57.66 8.97 -43.65
C SER A 174 -56.68 8.31 -44.61
N ARG A 175 -56.25 7.08 -44.29
CA ARG A 175 -55.33 6.27 -45.10
C ARG A 175 -56.03 5.32 -46.08
N ILE A 176 -57.36 5.28 -46.10
CA ILE A 176 -58.11 4.42 -47.03
C ILE A 176 -58.17 5.13 -48.40
N PRO A 177 -57.81 4.45 -49.51
CA PRO A 177 -58.01 4.98 -50.85
C PRO A 177 -59.48 5.31 -51.10
N ARG A 178 -59.76 6.47 -51.70
CA ARG A 178 -61.14 6.95 -51.90
C ARG A 178 -61.89 6.17 -52.99
N ASP A 179 -61.14 5.45 -53.82
CA ASP A 179 -61.57 4.51 -54.84
C ASP A 179 -61.54 3.04 -54.37
N ALA A 180 -61.39 2.79 -53.07
CA ALA A 180 -61.36 1.45 -52.50
C ALA A 180 -62.67 0.67 -52.77
N SER A 181 -62.55 -0.64 -52.91
CA SER A 181 -63.69 -1.53 -53.14
C SER A 181 -64.54 -1.71 -51.87
N PRO A 182 -65.83 -2.10 -51.98
CA PRO A 182 -66.72 -2.30 -50.84
C PRO A 182 -66.15 -3.23 -49.75
N GLY A 183 -65.48 -4.31 -50.15
CA GLY A 183 -64.85 -5.24 -49.21
C GLY A 183 -63.72 -4.61 -48.40
N ILE A 184 -62.83 -3.84 -49.05
CA ILE A 184 -61.73 -3.15 -48.38
C ILE A 184 -62.26 -2.11 -47.40
N VAL A 185 -63.26 -1.33 -47.81
CA VAL A 185 -63.88 -0.32 -46.93
C VAL A 185 -64.58 -1.00 -45.74
N ALA A 186 -65.29 -2.10 -45.96
CA ALA A 186 -65.94 -2.85 -44.89
C ALA A 186 -64.95 -3.40 -43.86
N ASP A 187 -63.88 -4.06 -44.32
CA ASP A 187 -62.84 -4.58 -43.41
C ASP A 187 -62.15 -3.46 -42.63
N ALA A 188 -61.87 -2.33 -43.29
CA ALA A 188 -61.29 -1.16 -42.64
C ALA A 188 -62.20 -0.61 -41.54
N VAL A 189 -63.45 -0.29 -41.88
CA VAL A 189 -64.43 0.31 -40.96
C VAL A 189 -64.72 -0.60 -39.77
N LEU A 190 -64.98 -1.89 -40.02
CA LEU A 190 -65.39 -2.81 -38.98
C LEU A 190 -64.22 -3.23 -38.09
N ARG A 191 -62.99 -3.37 -38.63
CA ARG A 191 -61.91 -4.11 -37.95
C ARG A 191 -60.50 -3.53 -38.07
N MET A 192 -60.05 -3.10 -39.25
CA MET A 192 -58.62 -2.86 -39.49
C MET A 192 -58.16 -1.42 -39.31
N ALA A 193 -59.03 -0.42 -39.52
CA ALA A 193 -58.66 0.98 -39.43
C ALA A 193 -58.22 1.35 -38.00
N PRO A 194 -57.20 2.23 -37.84
CA PRO A 194 -56.85 2.77 -36.53
C PRO A 194 -58.07 3.38 -35.86
N ARG A 195 -58.17 3.17 -34.55
CA ARG A 195 -59.29 3.64 -33.75
C ARG A 195 -58.81 4.09 -32.39
N ARG A 196 -59.44 5.13 -31.86
CA ARG A 196 -59.12 5.68 -30.52
C ARG A 196 -60.39 6.06 -29.78
N TRP A 197 -60.31 6.00 -28.45
CA TRP A 197 -61.33 6.59 -27.59
C TRP A 197 -61.15 8.11 -27.62
N LEU A 198 -62.20 8.83 -27.99
CA LEU A 198 -62.27 10.29 -27.79
C LEU A 198 -62.63 10.58 -26.33
N PHE A 199 -63.55 9.78 -25.78
CA PHE A 199 -63.93 9.81 -24.38
C PHE A 199 -64.43 8.45 -23.93
N ASN A 200 -64.05 8.06 -22.71
CA ASN A 200 -64.62 6.92 -22.01
C ASN A 200 -64.49 7.15 -20.50
N LYS A 201 -65.61 7.32 -19.80
CA LYS A 201 -65.65 7.59 -18.37
C LYS A 201 -64.78 6.63 -17.55
N THR A 202 -64.82 5.33 -17.86
CA THR A 202 -64.04 4.33 -17.11
C THR A 202 -62.52 4.47 -17.30
N ILE A 203 -62.07 5.00 -18.45
CA ILE A 203 -60.65 5.30 -18.69
C ILE A 203 -60.25 6.53 -17.88
N ASP A 204 -61.04 7.61 -17.94
CA ASP A 204 -60.76 8.85 -17.21
C ASP A 204 -60.77 8.64 -15.68
N ASP A 205 -61.74 7.87 -15.16
CA ASP A 205 -61.81 7.50 -13.74
C ASP A 205 -60.56 6.71 -13.32
N ALA A 206 -60.10 5.76 -14.16
CA ALA A 206 -58.89 4.99 -13.89
C ALA A 206 -57.61 5.83 -13.96
N VAL A 207 -57.52 6.80 -14.89
CA VAL A 207 -56.39 7.76 -14.92
C VAL A 207 -56.39 8.63 -13.66
N THR A 208 -57.56 9.04 -13.18
CA THR A 208 -57.69 9.80 -11.94
C THR A 208 -57.23 8.98 -10.73
N GLY A 209 -57.66 7.71 -10.63
CA GLY A 209 -57.18 6.80 -9.59
C GLY A 209 -55.65 6.61 -9.62
N LEU A 210 -55.05 6.48 -10.80
CA LEU A 210 -53.58 6.40 -10.93
C LEU A 210 -52.86 7.67 -10.45
N ARG A 211 -53.45 8.86 -10.65
CA ARG A 211 -52.90 10.13 -10.15
C ARG A 211 -52.95 10.20 -8.63
N GLU A 212 -54.07 9.80 -8.05
CA GLU A 212 -54.25 9.74 -6.59
C GLU A 212 -53.28 8.71 -5.96
N GLU A 213 -53.10 7.55 -6.59
CA GLU A 213 -52.11 6.54 -6.17
C GLU A 213 -50.67 7.10 -6.18
N ASP A 214 -50.24 7.80 -7.24
CA ASP A 214 -48.92 8.44 -7.30
C ASP A 214 -48.77 9.53 -6.23
N GLN A 215 -49.75 10.42 -6.10
CA GLN A 215 -49.74 11.49 -5.10
C GLN A 215 -49.69 10.93 -3.68
N ASN A 216 -50.52 9.94 -3.36
CA ASN A 216 -50.53 9.29 -2.05
C ASN A 216 -49.20 8.58 -1.77
N SER A 217 -48.59 7.94 -2.79
CA SER A 217 -47.29 7.29 -2.66
C SER A 217 -46.18 8.31 -2.36
N ARG A 218 -46.19 9.47 -3.01
CA ARG A 218 -45.24 10.58 -2.74
C ARG A 218 -45.41 11.16 -1.34
N ILE A 219 -46.66 11.44 -0.94
CA ILE A 219 -46.96 11.93 0.41
C ILE A 219 -46.54 10.90 1.48
N ALA A 220 -46.81 9.62 1.23
CA ALA A 220 -46.40 8.55 2.15
C ALA A 220 -44.87 8.44 2.24
N ALA A 221 -44.15 8.54 1.11
CA ALA A 221 -42.70 8.53 1.07
C ALA A 221 -42.10 9.73 1.83
N GLU A 222 -42.65 10.93 1.63
CA GLU A 222 -42.22 12.14 2.35
C GLU A 222 -42.48 12.04 3.85
N LYS A 223 -43.68 11.60 4.25
CA LYS A 223 -44.02 11.40 5.67
C LYS A 223 -43.13 10.34 6.33
N LYS A 224 -42.79 9.27 5.60
CA LYS A 224 -41.84 8.25 6.05
C LYS A 224 -40.44 8.85 6.24
N LEU A 225 -39.96 9.62 5.27
CA LEU A 225 -38.67 10.31 5.34
C LEU A 225 -38.61 11.27 6.55
N GLN A 226 -39.67 12.06 6.77
CA GLN A 226 -39.76 12.97 7.93
C GLN A 226 -39.75 12.22 9.27
N SER A 227 -40.45 11.08 9.36
CA SER A 227 -40.45 10.24 10.56
C SER A 227 -39.07 9.63 10.83
N GLU A 228 -38.40 9.12 9.79
CA GLU A 228 -37.05 8.59 9.87
C GLU A 228 -36.04 9.68 10.27
N ALA A 229 -36.16 10.88 9.69
CA ALA A 229 -35.34 12.04 10.05
C ALA A 229 -35.57 12.46 11.50
N GLY A 230 -36.82 12.51 11.96
CA GLY A 230 -37.15 12.82 13.36
C GLY A 230 -36.55 11.83 14.34
N ARG A 231 -36.58 10.53 14.01
CA ARG A 231 -35.90 9.48 14.81
C ARG A 231 -34.40 9.68 14.82
N LEU A 232 -33.79 9.93 13.65
CA LEU A 232 -32.36 10.19 13.51
C LEU A 232 -31.90 11.39 14.36
N ILE A 233 -32.66 12.48 14.33
CA ILE A 233 -32.38 13.69 15.13
C ILE A 233 -32.45 13.37 16.63
N LYS A 234 -33.48 12.64 17.07
CA LYS A 234 -33.63 12.24 18.48
C LYS A 234 -32.44 11.40 18.96
N ASP A 235 -32.04 10.41 18.15
CA ASP A 235 -30.90 9.55 18.44
C ASP A 235 -29.60 10.36 18.48
N TYR A 236 -29.41 11.30 17.54
CA TYR A 236 -28.26 12.20 17.48
C TYR A 236 -28.14 13.10 18.72
N LEU A 237 -29.23 13.76 19.13
CA LEU A 237 -29.25 14.61 20.32
C LEU A 237 -28.94 13.81 21.59
N THR A 238 -29.43 12.57 21.67
CA THR A 238 -29.17 11.67 22.80
C THR A 238 -27.69 11.25 22.84
N SER A 239 -27.09 10.96 21.69
CA SER A 239 -25.66 10.67 21.59
C SER A 239 -24.80 11.86 22.04
N MET A 240 -25.14 13.10 21.64
CA MET A 240 -24.42 14.31 22.09
C MET A 240 -24.45 14.49 23.62
N GLY A 241 -25.59 14.24 24.26
CA GLY A 241 -25.70 14.31 25.72
C GLY A 241 -24.90 13.22 26.47
N SER A 242 -24.49 12.15 25.80
CA SER A 242 -23.81 11.00 26.44
C SER A 242 -22.29 11.17 26.62
N PHE A 243 -21.70 12.24 26.07
CA PHE A 243 -20.27 12.51 26.16
C PHE A 243 -19.84 13.22 27.46
N SER A 244 -20.78 13.80 28.21
CA SER A 244 -20.48 14.45 29.49
C SER A 244 -20.08 13.41 30.53
N GLY A 245 -18.80 13.42 30.96
CA GLY A 245 -18.31 12.62 32.08
C GLY A 245 -17.57 11.32 31.72
N LYS A 246 -17.35 11.00 30.43
CA LYS A 246 -16.45 9.89 30.05
C LYS A 246 -15.00 10.37 30.02
N GLY A 247 -14.25 10.05 31.07
CA GLY A 247 -12.80 10.22 31.14
C GLY A 247 -12.03 9.19 30.31
N ASP A 248 -12.36 9.08 29.02
CA ASP A 248 -11.60 8.23 28.11
C ASP A 248 -10.27 8.91 27.73
N SER A 249 -9.17 8.18 27.88
CA SER A 249 -7.82 8.70 27.59
C SER A 249 -7.66 8.98 26.10
N VAL A 250 -7.33 10.22 25.76
CA VAL A 250 -7.06 10.64 24.37
C VAL A 250 -5.81 9.92 23.86
N PRO A 251 -5.84 9.32 22.66
CA PRO A 251 -4.67 8.64 22.11
C PRO A 251 -3.49 9.58 21.85
N ARG A 252 -2.28 9.15 22.24
CA ARG A 252 -1.01 9.87 22.03
C ARG A 252 -1.02 11.33 22.57
N MET A 253 -1.55 11.51 23.77
CA MET A 253 -1.62 12.82 24.43
C MET A 253 -0.27 13.53 24.53
N ASP A 254 0.82 12.82 24.84
CA ASP A 254 2.14 13.44 24.98
C ASP A 254 2.62 14.03 23.66
N ALA A 255 2.47 13.27 22.56
CA ALA A 255 2.81 13.75 21.22
C ALA A 255 1.97 14.96 20.80
N LEU A 256 0.68 14.96 21.13
CA LEU A 256 -0.20 16.10 20.86
C LEU A 256 0.17 17.33 21.69
N ARG A 257 0.62 17.14 22.94
CA ARG A 257 1.08 18.22 23.83
C ARG A 257 2.36 18.84 23.32
N ASP A 258 3.38 18.03 23.08
CA ASP A 258 4.72 18.47 22.72
C ASP A 258 4.76 19.19 21.36
N LEU A 259 3.87 18.80 20.45
CA LEU A 259 3.76 19.41 19.12
C LEU A 259 2.77 20.58 19.06
N GLY A 260 2.16 20.95 20.18
CA GLY A 260 1.20 22.05 20.26
C GLY A 260 -0.11 21.78 19.54
N LEU A 261 -0.52 20.51 19.46
CA LEU A 261 -1.73 20.08 18.74
C LEU A 261 -2.97 19.90 19.63
N LEU A 262 -2.83 19.99 20.97
CA LEU A 262 -3.95 19.83 21.90
C LEU A 262 -5.09 20.81 21.67
N GLN A 263 -4.78 22.03 21.19
CA GLN A 263 -5.79 23.05 20.93
C GLN A 263 -6.67 22.77 19.70
N TYR A 264 -6.29 21.80 18.87
CA TYR A 264 -7.00 21.45 17.64
C TYR A 264 -7.86 20.19 17.77
N ILE A 265 -7.98 19.64 18.99
CA ILE A 265 -8.86 18.50 19.28
C ILE A 265 -9.93 18.91 20.29
N GLY A 266 -11.06 18.18 20.31
CA GLY A 266 -12.22 18.56 21.12
C GLY A 266 -13.13 19.59 20.43
N VAL A 267 -13.03 19.73 19.11
CA VAL A 267 -13.78 20.73 18.34
C VAL A 267 -15.15 20.18 17.95
N ASP A 268 -16.22 20.86 18.33
CA ASP A 268 -17.59 20.48 17.98
C ASP A 268 -17.91 20.91 16.53
N VAL A 269 -17.78 19.98 15.60
CA VAL A 269 -18.11 20.17 14.17
C VAL A 269 -19.47 19.57 13.85
N ALA A 270 -20.23 20.12 12.89
CA ALA A 270 -21.52 19.54 12.49
C ALA A 270 -21.42 18.02 12.26
N GLY A 271 -22.32 17.26 12.89
CA GLY A 271 -22.29 15.79 12.88
C GLY A 271 -21.34 15.12 13.88
N TYR A 272 -20.69 15.84 14.81
CA TYR A 272 -19.84 15.24 15.84
C TYR A 272 -20.58 14.26 16.76
N GLY A 273 -21.91 14.44 16.94
CA GLY A 273 -22.76 13.50 17.67
C GLY A 273 -22.94 12.13 17.01
N CYS A 274 -22.47 11.95 15.77
CA CYS A 274 -22.53 10.67 15.07
C CYS A 274 -21.49 9.65 15.57
N PHE A 275 -20.51 10.10 16.36
CA PHE A 275 -19.45 9.26 16.89
C PHE A 275 -19.86 8.63 18.23
N SER A 276 -19.25 7.51 18.60
CA SER A 276 -19.46 6.82 19.89
C SER A 276 -18.49 7.29 20.97
N VAL A 277 -17.52 8.12 20.59
CA VAL A 277 -16.46 8.66 21.44
C VAL A 277 -16.46 10.20 21.36
N PRO A 278 -16.02 10.91 22.41
CA PRO A 278 -15.92 12.37 22.40
C PRO A 278 -15.07 12.91 21.23
N PRO A 279 -15.32 14.15 20.77
CA PRO A 279 -14.57 14.79 19.69
C PRO A 279 -13.06 14.68 19.81
N ALA A 280 -12.53 14.92 21.01
CA ALA A 280 -11.09 14.85 21.30
C ALA A 280 -10.45 13.51 20.87
N ILE A 281 -11.16 12.39 21.00
CA ILE A 281 -10.61 11.05 20.74
C ILE A 281 -10.52 10.77 19.25
N TRP A 282 -11.63 10.90 18.52
CA TRP A 282 -11.61 10.58 17.09
C TRP A 282 -10.78 11.61 16.31
N GLN A 283 -10.76 12.88 16.74
CA GLN A 283 -9.92 13.94 16.15
C GLN A 283 -8.42 13.68 16.40
N ALA A 284 -8.04 13.24 17.60
CA ALA A 284 -6.68 12.82 17.90
C ALA A 284 -6.24 11.63 17.03
N VAL A 285 -7.11 10.65 16.78
CA VAL A 285 -6.80 9.53 15.88
C VAL A 285 -6.62 10.01 14.43
N ILE A 286 -7.45 10.95 13.96
CA ILE A 286 -7.25 11.54 12.62
C ILE A 286 -5.87 12.21 12.53
N LEU A 287 -5.53 13.07 13.49
CA LEU A 287 -4.22 13.74 13.47
C LEU A 287 -3.09 12.73 13.54
N THR A 288 -3.08 11.86 14.55
CA THR A 288 -1.90 11.06 14.89
C THR A 288 -1.73 9.77 14.10
N GLU A 289 -2.82 9.11 13.70
CA GLU A 289 -2.77 7.82 13.02
C GLU A 289 -2.98 7.94 11.51
N VAL A 290 -3.87 8.84 11.08
CA VAL A 290 -4.23 9.00 9.67
C VAL A 290 -3.30 9.99 8.98
N LEU A 291 -3.27 11.23 9.48
CA LEU A 291 -2.55 12.31 8.83
C LEU A 291 -1.03 12.24 9.12
N LEU A 292 -0.65 11.99 10.37
CA LEU A 292 0.75 11.84 10.79
C LEU A 292 1.26 10.41 10.55
N GLY A 293 0.48 9.40 10.96
CA GLY A 293 0.90 8.00 10.96
C GLY A 293 0.85 7.29 9.60
N ARG A 294 0.32 7.93 8.55
CA ARG A 294 0.11 7.36 7.20
C ARG A 294 -0.51 5.96 7.20
N LYS A 295 -1.30 5.58 8.22
CA LYS A 295 -1.87 4.22 8.34
C LYS A 295 -2.87 3.85 7.23
N THR A 296 -3.32 4.84 6.46
CA THR A 296 -4.18 4.66 5.27
C THR A 296 -3.39 4.34 4.00
N GLY A 297 -2.04 4.32 4.06
CA GLY A 297 -1.16 3.99 2.93
C GLY A 297 -1.11 5.03 1.81
N LYS A 298 -1.82 6.16 1.94
CA LYS A 298 -1.87 7.24 0.94
C LYS A 298 -1.31 8.54 1.52
N GLN A 299 -0.54 9.26 0.70
CA GLN A 299 0.05 10.56 1.05
C GLN A 299 -0.99 11.69 1.12
N LEU A 300 -2.14 11.49 0.45
CA LEU A 300 -3.30 12.38 0.46
C LEU A 300 -4.53 11.56 0.87
N VAL A 301 -5.30 12.07 1.84
CA VAL A 301 -6.50 11.39 2.37
C VAL A 301 -7.75 12.23 2.17
N LYS A 302 -8.87 11.57 1.88
CA LYS A 302 -10.20 12.21 1.75
C LYS A 302 -11.07 11.84 2.96
N ALA A 303 -12.08 12.65 3.24
CA ALA A 303 -12.96 12.45 4.39
C ALA A 303 -13.63 11.06 4.44
N VAL A 304 -14.09 10.53 3.29
CA VAL A 304 -14.74 9.21 3.22
C VAL A 304 -13.80 8.05 3.64
N PRO A 305 -12.59 7.89 3.08
CA PRO A 305 -11.60 6.93 3.59
C PRO A 305 -11.32 7.03 5.09
N ILE A 306 -11.27 8.26 5.63
CA ILE A 306 -11.04 8.49 7.06
C ILE A 306 -12.25 8.04 7.87
N ALA A 307 -13.47 8.38 7.45
CA ALA A 307 -14.69 7.90 8.11
C ALA A 307 -14.76 6.37 8.12
N ASN A 308 -14.41 5.70 7.02
CA ASN A 308 -14.33 4.25 6.95
C ASN A 308 -13.29 3.69 7.95
N TYR A 309 -12.13 4.33 8.08
CA TYR A 309 -11.13 3.96 9.07
C TYR A 309 -11.66 4.10 10.51
N LEU A 310 -12.34 5.20 10.82
CA LEU A 310 -12.99 5.40 12.13
C LEU A 310 -14.12 4.37 12.38
N GLU A 311 -14.83 3.94 11.34
CA GLU A 311 -15.80 2.85 11.43
C GLU A 311 -15.14 1.53 11.82
N THR A 312 -13.98 1.18 11.21
CA THR A 312 -13.22 -0.02 11.60
C THR A 312 -12.76 0.01 13.05
N ARG A 313 -12.54 1.22 13.61
CA ARG A 313 -12.22 1.45 15.01
C ARG A 313 -13.45 1.47 15.92
N ARG A 314 -14.65 1.27 15.36
CA ARG A 314 -15.95 1.32 16.05
C ARG A 314 -16.26 2.69 16.67
N PHE A 315 -15.68 3.77 16.12
CA PHE A 315 -15.91 5.13 16.60
C PHE A 315 -17.16 5.77 16.02
N ILE A 316 -17.78 5.19 14.99
CA ILE A 316 -19.06 5.65 14.44
C ILE A 316 -20.18 4.82 15.06
N ALA A 317 -21.17 5.48 15.66
CA ALA A 317 -22.28 4.76 16.28
C ALA A 317 -23.07 3.98 15.21
N PRO A 318 -23.54 2.75 15.49
CA PRO A 318 -24.19 1.90 14.48
C PRO A 318 -25.35 2.56 13.74
N LEU A 319 -26.09 3.45 14.41
CA LEU A 319 -27.24 4.17 13.88
C LEU A 319 -26.87 5.17 12.76
N PHE A 320 -25.62 5.64 12.70
CA PHE A 320 -25.18 6.69 11.77
C PHE A 320 -24.28 6.19 10.64
N ARG A 321 -24.02 4.88 10.54
CA ARG A 321 -23.11 4.31 9.52
C ARG A 321 -23.61 4.47 8.10
N ARG A 322 -24.93 4.51 7.91
CA ARG A 322 -25.58 4.58 6.60
C ARG A 322 -26.70 5.62 6.65
N VAL A 323 -26.34 6.86 6.34
CA VAL A 323 -27.29 7.97 6.21
C VAL A 323 -27.34 8.33 4.73
N SER A 324 -28.54 8.30 4.13
CA SER A 324 -28.71 8.72 2.74
C SER A 324 -28.66 10.26 2.65
N SER A 325 -28.33 10.78 1.48
CA SER A 325 -28.30 12.24 1.25
C SER A 325 -29.68 12.89 1.48
N GLU A 326 -30.76 12.17 1.17
CA GLU A 326 -32.14 12.63 1.38
C GLU A 326 -32.46 12.73 2.86
N LEU A 327 -32.02 11.75 3.66
CA LEU A 327 -32.23 11.72 5.10
C LEU A 327 -31.39 12.78 5.83
N GLU A 328 -30.15 13.01 5.37
CA GLU A 328 -29.29 14.08 5.84
C GLU A 328 -29.90 15.46 5.54
N ALA A 329 -30.40 15.67 4.31
CA ALA A 329 -31.04 16.94 3.91
C ALA A 329 -32.34 17.23 4.67
N ALA A 330 -33.07 16.19 5.09
CA ALA A 330 -34.28 16.30 5.90
C ALA A 330 -34.01 16.47 7.41
N ALA A 331 -32.75 16.37 7.86
CA ALA A 331 -32.37 16.49 9.26
C ALA A 331 -32.22 17.96 9.71
N ILE A 332 -31.77 18.18 10.96
CA ILE A 332 -31.46 19.53 11.46
C ILE A 332 -30.17 20.09 10.81
N LYS A 333 -30.05 21.42 10.79
CA LYS A 333 -28.89 22.13 10.21
C LYS A 333 -27.53 21.71 10.79
N ASP A 334 -27.49 21.32 12.07
CA ASP A 334 -26.25 20.97 12.76
C ASP A 334 -25.90 19.47 12.64
N PHE A 335 -26.78 18.69 12.01
CA PHE A 335 -26.52 17.30 11.70
C PHE A 335 -25.74 17.19 10.39
N ALA A 336 -24.72 16.33 10.39
CA ALA A 336 -24.02 15.93 9.19
C ALA A 336 -23.66 14.44 9.29
N ALA A 337 -23.66 13.75 8.16
CA ALA A 337 -23.20 12.37 8.10
C ALA A 337 -21.74 12.26 8.60
N PRO A 338 -21.31 11.10 9.15
CA PRO A 338 -19.98 10.97 9.75
C PRO A 338 -18.82 11.45 8.86
N TRP A 339 -18.90 11.20 7.55
CA TRP A 339 -17.87 11.64 6.60
C TRP A 339 -17.88 13.17 6.39
N ARG A 340 -19.05 13.84 6.47
CA ARG A 340 -19.15 15.31 6.42
C ARG A 340 -18.65 15.96 7.71
N ALA A 341 -18.85 15.30 8.86
CA ALA A 341 -18.26 15.74 10.12
C ALA A 341 -16.72 15.69 10.05
N VAL A 342 -16.16 14.59 9.53
CA VAL A 342 -14.72 14.48 9.26
C VAL A 342 -14.25 15.56 8.29
N ASP A 343 -14.97 15.77 7.18
CA ASP A 343 -14.65 16.81 6.18
C ASP A 343 -14.63 18.21 6.78
N SER A 344 -15.60 18.53 7.65
CA SER A 344 -15.68 19.81 8.36
C SER A 344 -14.50 19.99 9.32
N TYR A 345 -14.11 18.94 10.03
CA TYR A 345 -12.93 18.98 10.89
C TYR A 345 -11.62 19.15 10.10
N LEU A 346 -11.49 18.49 8.94
CA LEU A 346 -10.32 18.68 8.08
C LEU A 346 -10.22 20.11 7.56
N ARG A 347 -11.36 20.74 7.20
CA ARG A 347 -11.38 22.16 6.82
C ARG A 347 -10.98 23.07 7.97
N TYR A 348 -11.48 22.82 9.18
CA TYR A 348 -11.04 23.53 10.38
C TYR A 348 -9.51 23.46 10.56
N LEU A 349 -8.91 22.27 10.35
CA LEU A 349 -7.44 22.13 10.42
C LEU A 349 -6.71 22.90 9.32
N VAL A 350 -7.31 23.04 8.13
CA VAL A 350 -6.76 23.86 7.04
C VAL A 350 -6.80 25.34 7.42
N ASP A 351 -7.94 25.82 7.92
CA ASP A 351 -8.10 27.21 8.36
C ASP A 351 -7.16 27.56 9.51
N ALA A 352 -6.87 26.60 10.39
CA ALA A 352 -5.91 26.72 11.47
C ALA A 352 -4.43 26.60 11.04
N GLY A 353 -4.13 26.34 9.76
CA GLY A 353 -2.78 26.16 9.25
C GLY A 353 -2.08 24.86 9.67
N VAL A 354 -2.83 23.90 10.21
CA VAL A 354 -2.33 22.57 10.62
C VAL A 354 -2.30 21.60 9.43
N ALA A 355 -3.26 21.73 8.52
CA ALA A 355 -3.40 20.93 7.32
C ALA A 355 -3.41 21.79 6.05
N VAL A 356 -3.18 21.14 4.91
CA VAL A 356 -3.22 21.75 3.59
C VAL A 356 -4.13 20.93 2.69
N GLU A 357 -5.08 21.59 2.04
CA GLU A 357 -5.91 21.00 1.00
C GLU A 357 -5.15 20.98 -0.34
N ARG A 358 -5.15 19.82 -1.00
CA ARG A 358 -4.59 19.61 -2.35
C ARG A 358 -5.69 19.04 -3.25
N THR A 359 -5.46 19.03 -4.56
CA THR A 359 -6.42 18.59 -5.59
C THR A 359 -7.07 17.22 -5.32
N TYR A 360 -6.38 16.31 -4.61
CA TYR A 360 -6.87 14.96 -4.35
C TYR A 360 -7.04 14.60 -2.86
N GLY A 361 -7.00 15.56 -1.95
CA GLY A 361 -7.27 15.35 -0.52
C GLY A 361 -6.48 16.27 0.41
N PHE A 362 -6.48 15.92 1.68
CA PHE A 362 -5.84 16.66 2.76
C PHE A 362 -4.52 15.99 3.17
N VAL A 363 -3.57 16.82 3.60
CA VAL A 363 -2.29 16.42 4.21
C VAL A 363 -1.95 17.41 5.33
N LEU A 364 -1.06 17.05 6.24
CA LEU A 364 -0.56 18.00 7.23
C LEU A 364 0.43 18.98 6.61
N ASP A 365 0.56 20.12 7.27
CA ASP A 365 1.62 21.08 6.99
C ASP A 365 3.00 20.41 7.02
N GLY A 366 3.87 20.83 6.09
CA GLY A 366 5.19 20.23 5.90
C GLY A 366 6.10 20.37 7.12
N GLY A 367 6.10 21.53 7.78
CA GLY A 367 6.91 21.79 8.97
C GLY A 367 6.41 21.01 10.18
N LEU A 368 5.10 20.75 10.27
CA LEU A 368 4.55 19.87 11.30
C LEU A 368 4.92 18.40 11.08
N VAL A 369 4.95 17.93 9.83
CA VAL A 369 5.39 16.56 9.49
C VAL A 369 6.86 16.34 9.86
N GLU A 370 7.72 17.31 9.62
CA GLU A 370 9.14 17.27 10.01
C GLU A 370 9.29 17.16 11.54
N ARG A 371 8.67 18.08 12.30
CA ARG A 371 8.68 18.05 13.77
C ARG A 371 8.11 16.75 14.36
N TRP A 372 7.06 16.20 13.75
CA TRP A 372 6.53 14.89 14.17
C TRP A 372 7.53 13.76 13.94
N THR A 373 8.23 13.77 12.80
CA THR A 373 9.22 12.74 12.48
C THR A 373 10.37 12.78 13.48
N GLU A 374 10.87 13.98 13.80
CA GLU A 374 11.86 14.20 14.85
C GLU A 374 11.35 13.72 16.21
N TRP A 375 10.11 14.07 16.58
CA TRP A 375 9.51 13.64 17.84
C TRP A 375 9.41 12.12 17.93
N VAL A 376 8.98 11.42 16.87
CA VAL A 376 8.87 9.95 16.86
C VAL A 376 10.24 9.29 17.01
N LEU A 377 11.27 9.81 16.35
CA LEU A 377 12.64 9.30 16.49
C LEU A 377 13.16 9.50 17.93
N ALA A 378 12.93 10.69 18.49
CA ALA A 378 13.32 11.00 19.86
C ALA A 378 12.56 10.14 20.89
N ASP A 379 11.25 9.94 20.73
CA ASP A 379 10.43 9.09 21.59
C ASP A 379 10.86 7.62 21.50
N ALA A 380 11.11 7.11 20.29
CA ALA A 380 11.62 5.75 20.11
C ALA A 380 12.99 5.57 20.77
N GLN A 381 13.89 6.56 20.66
CA GLN A 381 15.18 6.54 21.33
C GLN A 381 15.03 6.57 22.85
N ARG A 382 14.20 7.46 23.41
CA ARG A 382 13.91 7.52 24.86
C ARG A 382 13.39 6.17 25.38
N ARG A 383 12.46 5.54 24.66
CA ARG A 383 11.94 4.21 25.05
C ARG A 383 13.00 3.11 24.97
N ALA A 384 13.85 3.13 23.94
CA ALA A 384 14.93 2.15 23.82
C ALA A 384 15.95 2.27 24.96
N VAL A 385 16.28 3.50 25.38
CA VAL A 385 17.15 3.76 26.52
C VAL A 385 16.48 3.32 27.82
N PHE A 386 15.20 3.65 28.03
CA PHE A 386 14.41 3.16 29.16
C PHE A 386 14.44 1.63 29.26
N ASP A 387 14.11 0.94 28.17
CA ASP A 387 14.09 -0.52 28.10
C ASP A 387 15.48 -1.12 28.37
N HIS A 388 16.54 -0.47 27.89
CA HIS A 388 17.91 -0.90 28.15
C HIS A 388 18.27 -0.73 29.63
N ALA A 389 17.98 0.42 30.24
CA ALA A 389 18.20 0.68 31.65
C ALA A 389 17.45 -0.35 32.53
N VAL A 390 16.17 -0.62 32.23
CA VAL A 390 15.38 -1.64 32.92
C VAL A 390 15.98 -3.04 32.78
N LYS A 391 16.48 -3.40 31.59
CA LYS A 391 17.17 -4.70 31.37
C LYS A 391 18.46 -4.79 32.18
N VAL A 392 19.28 -3.74 32.20
CA VAL A 392 20.53 -3.69 32.95
C VAL A 392 20.24 -3.80 34.45
N ALA A 393 19.30 -2.99 34.97
CA ALA A 393 18.87 -3.05 36.36
C ALA A 393 18.32 -4.44 36.75
N THR A 394 17.48 -5.04 35.90
CA THR A 394 16.95 -6.40 36.10
C THR A 394 18.09 -7.42 36.19
N TRP A 395 19.07 -7.32 35.29
CA TRP A 395 20.24 -8.21 35.31
C TRP A 395 21.08 -8.03 36.57
N ILE A 396 21.34 -6.78 36.99
CA ILE A 396 22.08 -6.45 38.22
C ILE A 396 21.36 -7.02 39.44
N ILE A 397 20.05 -6.77 39.58
CA ILE A 397 19.23 -7.30 40.69
C ILE A 397 19.31 -8.83 40.73
N GLY A 398 19.32 -9.50 39.56
CA GLY A 398 19.47 -10.95 39.46
C GLY A 398 20.87 -11.50 39.76
N GLN A 399 21.89 -10.65 39.89
CA GLN A 399 23.22 -11.07 40.35
C GLN A 399 23.35 -11.07 41.88
N VAL A 400 22.40 -10.45 42.60
CA VAL A 400 22.41 -10.36 44.06
C VAL A 400 21.76 -11.61 44.67
N PRO A 401 22.37 -12.23 45.70
CA PRO A 401 21.77 -13.33 46.45
C PRO A 401 20.37 -12.99 47.01
N ASP A 402 19.49 -14.00 47.10
CA ASP A 402 18.08 -13.79 47.45
C ASP A 402 17.86 -13.16 48.85
N ASP A 403 18.73 -13.49 49.80
CA ASP A 403 18.73 -12.96 51.18
C ASP A 403 19.08 -11.47 51.24
N GLU A 404 20.04 -11.03 50.42
CA GLU A 404 20.43 -9.62 50.28
C GLU A 404 19.44 -8.82 49.44
N ARG A 405 18.88 -9.46 48.40
CA ARG A 405 17.90 -8.87 47.51
C ARG A 405 16.59 -8.52 48.24
N ARG A 406 16.28 -9.20 49.36
CA ARG A 406 15.07 -8.98 50.19
C ARG A 406 13.76 -8.95 49.38
N GLY A 407 13.70 -9.76 48.33
CA GLY A 407 12.54 -9.83 47.45
C GLY A 407 12.35 -8.65 46.49
N LEU A 408 13.27 -7.69 46.42
CA LEU A 408 13.19 -6.54 45.51
C LEU A 408 13.05 -7.00 44.05
N THR A 409 11.95 -6.64 43.39
CA THR A 409 11.78 -6.85 41.96
C THR A 409 12.09 -5.59 41.16
N ILE A 410 12.21 -5.73 39.83
CA ILE A 410 12.36 -4.57 38.95
C ILE A 410 11.19 -3.58 39.07
N LYS A 411 9.97 -4.09 39.34
CA LYS A 411 8.79 -3.25 39.54
C LYS A 411 8.90 -2.42 40.82
N ASP A 412 9.42 -3.04 41.89
CA ASP A 412 9.61 -2.37 43.18
C ASP A 412 10.71 -1.31 43.09
N TRP A 413 11.81 -1.60 42.38
CA TRP A 413 12.85 -0.61 42.13
C TRP A 413 12.35 0.57 41.30
N LEU A 414 11.60 0.32 40.22
CA LEU A 414 11.00 1.39 39.42
C LEU A 414 10.05 2.28 40.23
N ALA A 415 9.32 1.71 41.20
CA ALA A 415 8.45 2.45 42.10
C ALA A 415 9.19 3.14 43.26
N THR A 416 10.47 2.86 43.46
CA THR A 416 11.27 3.44 44.55
C THR A 416 11.53 4.91 44.27
N ALA A 417 11.20 5.77 45.23
CA ALA A 417 11.54 7.18 45.19
C ALA A 417 13.05 7.37 45.29
N SER A 418 13.62 8.17 44.39
CA SER A 418 14.99 8.64 44.48
C SER A 418 15.18 9.63 45.63
N ASP A 419 16.44 9.95 45.96
CA ASP A 419 16.77 10.99 46.93
C ASP A 419 16.23 12.38 46.54
N ALA A 420 15.99 12.61 45.23
CA ALA A 420 15.42 13.84 44.70
C ALA A 420 13.88 13.89 44.79
N GLY A 421 13.21 12.80 45.16
CA GLY A 421 11.75 12.70 45.31
C GLY A 421 11.04 11.85 44.25
N PRO A 422 11.25 12.03 42.94
CA PRO A 422 10.58 11.24 41.90
C PRO A 422 10.99 9.77 41.93
N SER A 423 10.11 8.89 41.45
CA SER A 423 10.43 7.46 41.32
C SER A 423 11.44 7.22 40.20
N TYR A 424 12.18 6.11 40.25
CA TYR A 424 13.07 5.74 39.12
C TYR A 424 12.30 5.53 37.82
N PHE A 425 11.02 5.15 37.88
CA PHE A 425 10.14 5.14 36.71
C PHE A 425 9.98 6.54 36.11
N ASP A 426 9.69 7.55 36.93
CA ASP A 426 9.52 8.93 36.47
C ASP A 426 10.83 9.51 35.95
N LEU A 427 11.94 9.29 36.67
CA LEU A 427 13.26 9.76 36.27
C LEU A 427 13.74 9.12 34.96
N LEU A 428 13.46 7.84 34.73
CA LEU A 428 13.80 7.20 33.47
C LEU A 428 12.92 7.66 32.30
N ASN A 429 11.77 8.30 32.57
CA ASN A 429 10.94 8.94 31.54
C ASN A 429 11.31 10.42 31.31
N ASP A 430 12.09 11.03 32.20
CA ASP A 430 12.66 12.36 32.04
C ASP A 430 13.98 12.29 31.26
N ALA A 431 14.14 13.12 30.23
CA ALA A 431 15.27 12.99 29.30
C ALA A 431 16.63 13.30 29.96
N ASP A 432 16.67 14.28 30.87
CA ASP A 432 17.91 14.71 31.51
C ASP A 432 18.34 13.70 32.59
N ALA A 433 17.39 13.22 33.40
CA ALA A 433 17.66 12.21 34.42
C ALA A 433 17.92 10.80 33.84
N GLN A 434 17.28 10.45 32.72
CA GLN A 434 17.42 9.14 32.07
C GLN A 434 18.88 8.85 31.67
N ALA A 435 19.59 9.86 31.14
CA ALA A 435 20.97 9.72 30.72
C ALA A 435 21.92 9.45 31.91
N ASP A 436 21.75 10.17 33.01
CA ASP A 436 22.53 10.01 34.24
C ASP A 436 22.33 8.61 34.86
N ILE A 437 21.07 8.19 35.03
CA ILE A 437 20.75 6.86 35.58
C ILE A 437 21.33 5.74 34.70
N SER A 438 21.22 5.87 33.38
CA SER A 438 21.76 4.88 32.44
C SER A 438 23.29 4.79 32.53
N ALA A 439 23.98 5.92 32.68
CA ALA A 439 25.44 5.94 32.86
C ALA A 439 25.87 5.26 34.16
N LYS A 440 25.20 5.57 35.28
CA LYS A 440 25.45 4.95 36.59
C LYS A 440 25.19 3.43 36.58
N LEU A 441 24.09 2.98 35.97
CA LEU A 441 23.84 1.55 35.75
C LEU A 441 24.94 0.89 34.89
N GLY A 442 25.46 1.59 33.89
CA GLY A 442 26.58 1.15 33.06
C GLY A 442 27.88 0.94 33.84
N LEU A 443 28.19 1.84 34.79
CA LEU A 443 29.35 1.69 35.69
C LEU A 443 29.21 0.45 36.58
N ILE A 444 28.04 0.27 37.21
CA ILE A 444 27.75 -0.92 38.03
C ILE A 444 27.91 -2.19 37.19
N GLN A 445 27.33 -2.23 35.99
CA GLN A 445 27.43 -3.38 35.09
C GLN A 445 28.88 -3.68 34.70
N THR A 446 29.70 -2.64 34.45
CA THR A 446 31.12 -2.79 34.11
C THR A 446 31.92 -3.40 35.25
N LEU A 447 31.64 -2.98 36.49
CA LEU A 447 32.22 -3.58 37.68
C LEU A 447 31.85 -5.06 37.83
N PHE A 448 30.57 -5.38 37.68
CA PHE A 448 30.07 -6.76 37.82
C PHE A 448 30.63 -7.71 36.75
N ARG A 449 30.99 -7.18 35.58
CA ARG A 449 31.70 -7.92 34.51
C ARG A 449 33.20 -8.12 34.79
N GLY A 450 33.72 -7.60 35.90
CA GLY A 450 35.09 -7.86 36.36
C GLY A 450 36.11 -6.79 35.98
N SER A 451 35.67 -5.57 35.63
CA SER A 451 36.57 -4.43 35.42
C SER A 451 36.58 -3.55 36.66
N ARG A 452 37.76 -3.05 37.07
CA ARG A 452 37.85 -2.14 38.21
C ARG A 452 37.39 -0.74 37.80
N VAL A 453 36.26 -0.30 38.34
CA VAL A 453 35.70 1.05 38.17
C VAL A 453 35.11 1.52 39.50
N ASP A 454 35.16 2.83 39.74
CA ASP A 454 34.59 3.42 40.94
C ASP A 454 33.09 3.65 40.75
N VAL A 455 32.30 3.13 41.70
CA VAL A 455 30.84 3.25 41.72
C VAL A 455 30.46 4.02 43.00
N GLU A 456 30.04 5.28 42.83
CA GLU A 456 29.68 6.15 43.95
C GLU A 456 28.19 6.06 44.31
N ASP A 457 27.32 6.00 43.30
CA ASP A 457 25.87 5.95 43.45
C ASP A 457 25.33 4.55 43.12
N LEU A 458 24.67 3.92 44.09
CA LEU A 458 24.11 2.57 43.97
C LEU A 458 22.68 2.57 43.41
N LEU A 459 22.08 3.73 43.17
CA LEU A 459 20.72 3.87 42.65
C LEU A 459 19.67 3.10 43.47
N HIS A 460 19.88 3.03 44.79
CA HIS A 460 19.04 2.29 45.73
C HIS A 460 18.94 0.77 45.44
N LEU A 461 19.87 0.22 44.64
CA LEU A 461 19.97 -1.21 44.42
C LEU A 461 20.69 -1.88 45.61
N PRO A 462 20.27 -3.08 46.05
CA PRO A 462 20.85 -3.79 47.19
C PRO A 462 22.16 -4.50 46.81
N ILE A 463 23.15 -3.76 46.31
CA ILE A 463 24.37 -4.29 45.69
C ILE A 463 25.65 -4.03 46.49
N SER A 464 25.57 -3.38 47.65
CA SER A 464 26.74 -2.91 48.38
C SER A 464 27.70 -4.03 48.78
N GLN A 465 27.18 -5.18 49.24
CA GLN A 465 28.00 -6.35 49.59
C GLN A 465 28.53 -7.06 48.35
N GLU A 466 27.71 -7.16 47.30
CA GLU A 466 28.12 -7.77 46.03
C GLU A 466 29.26 -6.99 45.35
N ILE A 467 29.26 -5.65 45.44
CA ILE A 467 30.37 -4.81 44.98
C ILE A 467 31.68 -5.19 45.65
N VAL A 468 31.67 -5.40 46.98
CA VAL A 468 32.87 -5.82 47.74
C VAL A 468 33.37 -7.17 47.22
N ARG A 469 32.48 -8.16 47.06
CA ARG A 469 32.85 -9.49 46.53
C ARG A 469 33.47 -9.40 45.14
N ARG A 470 32.94 -8.54 44.27
CA ARG A 470 33.46 -8.35 42.91
C ARG A 470 34.83 -7.69 42.94
N LEU A 471 35.03 -6.66 43.75
CA LEU A 471 36.34 -6.01 43.92
C LEU A 471 37.39 -6.97 44.49
N ASP A 472 37.02 -7.81 45.46
CA ASP A 472 37.90 -8.85 46.00
C ASP A 472 38.28 -9.87 44.93
N ALA A 473 37.29 -10.36 44.15
CA ALA A 473 37.55 -11.29 43.05
C ALA A 473 38.43 -10.68 41.95
N ILE A 474 38.25 -9.39 41.64
CA ILE A 474 39.12 -8.66 40.70
C ILE A 474 40.54 -8.58 41.25
N ALA A 475 40.70 -8.20 42.53
CA ALA A 475 42.01 -8.10 43.18
C ALA A 475 42.73 -9.46 43.23
N ILE A 476 42.01 -10.55 43.51
CA ILE A 476 42.55 -11.92 43.45
C ILE A 476 43.05 -12.24 42.04
N LYS A 477 42.25 -12.01 41.00
CA LYS A 477 42.66 -12.27 39.61
C LYS A 477 43.85 -11.41 39.17
N GLU A 478 43.91 -10.16 39.60
CA GLU A 478 45.05 -9.27 39.35
C GLU A 478 46.31 -9.78 40.06
N ALA A 479 46.18 -10.25 41.31
CA ALA A 479 47.28 -10.87 42.05
C ALA A 479 47.75 -12.18 41.42
N GLU A 480 46.83 -13.05 40.97
CA GLU A 480 47.14 -14.27 40.23
C GLU A 480 47.88 -13.97 38.92
N ARG A 481 47.41 -12.99 38.14
CA ARG A 481 48.08 -12.54 36.91
C ARG A 481 49.48 -12.01 37.21
N LYS A 482 49.63 -11.20 38.26
CA LYS A 482 50.94 -10.68 38.69
C LYS A 482 51.88 -11.80 39.14
N ALA A 483 51.37 -12.79 39.88
CA ALA A 483 52.13 -13.95 40.31
C ALA A 483 52.52 -14.85 39.12
N ALA A 484 51.63 -15.09 38.17
CA ALA A 484 51.90 -15.82 36.95
C ALA A 484 52.94 -15.11 36.07
N ALA A 485 52.85 -13.79 35.93
CA ALA A 485 53.84 -12.98 35.24
C ALA A 485 55.21 -13.03 35.94
N ALA A 486 55.24 -12.95 37.28
CA ALA A 486 56.47 -13.08 38.05
C ALA A 486 57.11 -14.47 37.90
N LYS A 487 56.30 -15.54 37.95
CA LYS A 487 56.78 -16.91 37.71
C LYS A 487 57.34 -17.07 36.29
N SER A 488 56.63 -16.57 35.27
CA SER A 488 57.10 -16.60 33.89
C SER A 488 58.40 -15.82 33.69
N ALA A 489 58.54 -14.66 34.36
CA ALA A 489 59.78 -13.88 34.34
C ALA A 489 60.95 -14.64 34.98
N GLU A 490 60.73 -15.34 36.09
CA GLU A 490 61.74 -16.18 36.75
C GLU A 490 62.11 -17.41 35.93
N ASP A 491 61.14 -18.10 35.33
CA ASP A 491 61.38 -19.23 34.43
C ASP A 491 62.19 -18.78 33.20
N ALA A 492 61.89 -17.60 32.63
CA ALA A 492 62.67 -17.01 31.55
C ALA A 492 64.08 -16.62 32.01
N ARG A 493 64.26 -16.14 33.25
CA ARG A 493 65.57 -15.85 33.84
C ARG A 493 66.42 -17.11 33.96
N ARG A 494 65.86 -18.18 34.50
CA ARG A 494 66.53 -19.49 34.61
C ARG A 494 66.87 -20.05 33.25
N GLY A 495 65.92 -20.03 32.30
CA GLY A 495 66.14 -20.51 30.93
C GLY A 495 67.31 -19.83 30.22
N ARG A 496 67.48 -18.51 30.37
CA ARG A 496 68.64 -17.79 29.82
C ARG A 496 69.97 -18.25 30.45
N GLY A 497 69.98 -18.53 31.75
CA GLY A 497 71.15 -19.06 32.45
C GLY A 497 71.51 -20.48 32.00
N ASP A 498 70.51 -21.35 31.86
CA ASP A 498 70.69 -22.71 31.36
C ASP A 498 71.21 -22.72 29.90
N GLU A 499 70.72 -21.78 29.07
CA GLU A 499 71.11 -21.64 27.67
C GLU A 499 72.60 -21.29 27.49
N ILE A 500 73.09 -20.24 28.18
CA ILE A 500 74.52 -19.90 28.14
C ILE A 500 75.38 -21.00 28.78
N GLY A 501 74.86 -21.67 29.82
CA GLY A 501 75.51 -22.80 30.47
C GLY A 501 75.73 -23.97 29.52
N ALA A 502 74.69 -24.34 28.76
CA ALA A 502 74.75 -25.42 27.79
C ALA A 502 75.71 -25.12 26.62
N GLU A 503 75.73 -23.87 26.14
CA GLU A 503 76.68 -23.46 25.09
C GLU A 503 78.13 -23.47 25.58
N ALA A 504 78.38 -22.95 26.78
CA ALA A 504 79.71 -22.99 27.38
C ALA A 504 80.18 -24.44 27.61
N ALA A 505 79.29 -25.33 28.06
CA ALA A 505 79.60 -26.75 28.24
C ALA A 505 80.03 -27.46 26.95
N LYS A 506 79.45 -27.09 25.80
CA LYS A 506 79.84 -27.63 24.48
C LYS A 506 81.27 -27.23 24.10
N LEU A 507 81.68 -26.00 24.40
CA LEU A 507 82.99 -25.48 24.03
C LEU A 507 84.11 -25.96 24.97
N PHE A 508 83.84 -25.96 26.27
CA PHE A 508 84.87 -26.12 27.29
C PHE A 508 85.00 -27.56 27.82
N GLY A 509 83.97 -28.40 27.66
CA GLY A 509 83.87 -29.66 28.42
C GLY A 509 83.65 -29.40 29.93
N GLY A 510 83.19 -30.42 30.67
CA GLY A 510 82.69 -30.23 32.04
C GLY A 510 83.67 -29.64 33.07
N SER A 511 84.96 -29.60 32.79
CA SER A 511 86.02 -29.14 33.71
C SER A 511 86.30 -27.63 33.68
N GLU A 512 85.83 -26.89 32.66
CA GLU A 512 86.18 -25.47 32.44
C GLU A 512 84.96 -24.52 32.56
N LEU A 513 83.87 -24.96 33.21
CA LEU A 513 82.66 -24.16 33.44
C LEU A 513 82.85 -22.98 34.43
N GLU A 514 84.03 -22.81 35.03
CA GLU A 514 84.35 -21.65 35.87
C GLU A 514 84.36 -20.32 35.10
N TRP A 515 84.48 -20.36 33.76
CA TRP A 515 84.31 -19.18 32.91
C TRP A 515 82.94 -18.51 33.12
N LEU A 516 81.87 -19.30 33.30
CA LEU A 516 80.51 -18.79 33.52
C LEU A 516 80.36 -17.96 34.80
N LYS A 517 81.28 -18.14 35.77
CA LYS A 517 81.32 -17.45 37.05
C LYS A 517 82.44 -16.41 37.14
N THR A 518 83.19 -16.22 36.06
CA THR A 518 84.30 -15.27 36.04
C THR A 518 83.81 -13.92 35.53
N PRO A 519 84.00 -12.82 36.30
CA PRO A 519 83.66 -11.49 35.84
C PRO A 519 84.34 -11.13 34.51
N ASN A 520 83.60 -10.51 33.59
CA ASN A 520 84.14 -10.04 32.32
C ASN A 520 83.90 -8.53 32.17
N GLU A 521 84.94 -7.78 31.82
CA GLU A 521 84.85 -6.32 31.63
C GLU A 521 83.83 -5.94 30.54
N ARG A 522 83.70 -6.75 29.48
CA ARG A 522 82.71 -6.52 28.41
C ARG A 522 81.28 -6.77 28.84
N LEU A 523 81.09 -7.40 30.00
CA LEU A 523 79.80 -7.56 30.68
C LEU A 523 79.68 -6.59 31.86
N GLU A 524 80.45 -5.49 31.85
CA GLU A 524 80.50 -4.46 32.90
C GLU A 524 80.92 -5.04 34.27
N GLY A 525 81.89 -5.96 34.26
CA GLY A 525 82.39 -6.61 35.48
C GLY A 525 81.46 -7.67 36.06
N ARG A 526 80.41 -8.06 35.33
CA ARG A 526 79.50 -9.16 35.70
C ARG A 526 79.97 -10.49 35.14
N THR A 527 79.51 -11.56 35.74
CA THR A 527 79.70 -12.90 35.18
C THR A 527 78.75 -13.13 33.99
N PRO A 528 79.11 -14.04 33.05
CA PRO A 528 78.20 -14.47 31.98
C PRO A 528 76.82 -14.90 32.47
N LEU A 529 76.73 -15.60 33.61
CA LEU A 529 75.46 -16.01 34.22
C LEU A 529 74.64 -14.82 34.73
N GLU A 530 75.27 -13.86 35.39
CA GLU A 530 74.59 -12.65 35.89
C GLU A 530 74.11 -11.76 34.73
N ALA A 531 74.90 -11.64 33.67
CA ALA A 531 74.52 -10.89 32.47
C ALA A 531 73.31 -11.53 31.77
N ALA A 532 73.34 -12.86 31.57
CA ALA A 532 72.22 -13.60 31.00
C ALA A 532 70.94 -13.51 31.85
N ALA A 533 71.07 -13.59 33.18
CA ALA A 533 69.94 -13.46 34.09
C ALA A 533 69.24 -12.10 33.98
N ARG A 534 69.97 -11.01 33.75
CA ARG A 534 69.40 -9.64 33.66
C ARG A 534 68.54 -9.42 32.42
N GLY A 535 68.79 -10.12 31.32
CA GLY A 535 67.95 -10.00 30.13
C GLY A 535 68.57 -10.57 28.86
N VAL A 536 67.78 -10.54 27.78
CA VAL A 536 68.13 -11.12 26.48
C VAL A 536 69.42 -10.50 25.89
N HIS A 537 69.62 -9.19 26.09
CA HIS A 537 70.83 -8.51 25.63
C HIS A 537 72.11 -9.01 26.33
N GLY A 538 72.04 -9.19 27.65
CA GLY A 538 73.18 -9.71 28.42
C GLY A 538 73.52 -11.15 28.05
N LEU A 539 72.51 -11.98 27.73
CA LEU A 539 72.72 -13.32 27.18
C LEU A 539 73.44 -13.26 25.83
N ALA A 540 72.99 -12.41 24.90
CA ALA A 540 73.61 -12.27 23.59
C ALA A 540 75.09 -11.83 23.68
N MET A 541 75.40 -10.90 24.60
CA MET A 541 76.79 -10.47 24.84
C MET A 541 77.66 -11.60 25.43
N ALA A 542 77.12 -12.37 26.37
CA ALA A 542 77.83 -13.53 26.92
C ALA A 542 78.13 -14.58 25.82
N LYS A 543 77.16 -14.86 24.94
CA LYS A 543 77.36 -15.76 23.78
C LYS A 543 78.41 -15.26 22.80
N GLU A 544 78.41 -13.96 22.48
CA GLU A 544 79.41 -13.40 21.58
C GLU A 544 80.83 -13.55 22.14
N ILE A 545 81.02 -13.33 23.45
CA ILE A 545 82.32 -13.56 24.09
C ILE A 545 82.71 -15.04 23.99
N LEU A 546 81.77 -15.96 24.23
CA LEU A 546 81.99 -17.39 24.10
C LEU A 546 82.43 -17.77 22.67
N HIS A 547 81.75 -17.27 21.65
CA HIS A 547 82.10 -17.48 20.25
C HIS A 547 83.43 -16.84 19.86
N GLN A 548 83.86 -15.76 20.52
CA GLN A 548 85.19 -15.19 20.31
C GLN A 548 86.28 -16.09 20.89
N ILE A 549 86.06 -16.67 22.07
CA ILE A 549 86.97 -17.65 22.67
C ILE A 549 87.07 -18.89 21.77
N GLU A 550 85.94 -19.38 21.27
CA GLU A 550 85.89 -20.50 20.32
C GLU A 550 86.72 -20.20 19.05
N ARG A 551 86.50 -19.03 18.44
CA ARG A 551 87.28 -18.59 17.26
C ARG A 551 88.77 -18.50 17.58
N GLN A 552 89.14 -17.92 18.71
CA GLN A 552 90.54 -17.79 19.11
C GLN A 552 91.20 -19.17 19.27
N ARG A 553 90.56 -20.09 19.99
CA ARG A 553 91.06 -21.47 20.16
C ARG A 553 91.21 -22.19 18.82
N HIS A 554 90.26 -22.01 17.90
CA HIS A 554 90.36 -22.57 16.55
C HIS A 554 91.56 -22.00 15.79
N THR A 555 91.76 -20.67 15.82
CA THR A 555 92.90 -20.04 15.13
C THR A 555 94.25 -20.44 15.73
N GLU A 556 94.34 -20.57 17.05
CA GLU A 556 95.54 -21.05 17.74
C GLU A 556 95.85 -22.51 17.37
N PHE A 557 94.82 -23.35 17.29
CA PHE A 557 94.94 -24.73 16.83
C PHE A 557 95.39 -24.81 15.36
N GLU A 558 94.79 -24.04 14.46
CA GLU A 558 95.17 -23.99 13.04
C GLU A 558 96.60 -23.48 12.86
N HIS A 559 97.00 -22.44 13.61
CA HIS A 559 98.34 -21.91 13.57
C HIS A 559 99.37 -22.92 14.10
N ALA A 560 99.07 -23.62 15.19
CA ALA A 560 99.91 -24.69 15.70
C ALA A 560 100.03 -25.84 14.68
N ALA A 561 98.94 -26.20 14.00
CA ALA A 561 98.95 -27.19 12.94
C ALA A 561 99.77 -26.74 11.72
N GLU A 562 99.73 -25.45 11.37
CA GLU A 562 100.53 -24.87 10.29
C GLU A 562 102.03 -24.90 10.59
N ILE A 563 102.42 -24.47 11.79
CA ILE A 563 103.80 -24.59 12.28
C ILE A 563 104.24 -26.06 12.17
N GLN A 564 103.41 -27.00 12.63
CA GLN A 564 103.73 -28.41 12.57
C GLN A 564 103.89 -28.91 11.13
N ARG A 565 103.04 -28.49 10.18
CA ARG A 565 103.18 -28.82 8.76
C ARG A 565 104.52 -28.36 8.18
N HIS A 566 104.96 -27.14 8.51
CA HIS A 566 106.26 -26.62 8.06
C HIS A 566 107.44 -27.39 8.67
N ARG A 567 107.33 -27.78 9.95
CA ARG A 567 108.31 -28.62 10.64
C ARG A 567 108.41 -30.02 10.03
N ASP A 568 107.28 -30.64 9.72
CA ASP A 568 107.23 -31.95 9.07
C ASP A 568 107.80 -31.89 7.64
N ARG A 569 107.59 -30.78 6.93
CA ARG A 569 108.18 -30.53 5.60
C ARG A 569 109.70 -30.40 5.68
N LEU A 570 110.23 -29.58 6.59
CA LEU A 570 111.67 -29.46 6.82
C LEU A 570 112.31 -30.80 7.20
N THR A 571 111.63 -31.57 8.04
CA THR A 571 112.08 -32.90 8.46
C THR A 571 112.24 -33.83 7.25
N ARG A 572 111.25 -33.84 6.35
CA ARG A 572 111.30 -34.63 5.11
C ARG A 572 112.44 -34.20 4.18
N ASP A 573 112.66 -32.89 4.00
CA ASP A 573 113.74 -32.40 3.14
C ASP A 573 115.12 -32.71 3.70
N ALA A 574 115.30 -32.54 5.01
CA ALA A 574 116.53 -32.91 5.69
C ALA A 574 116.82 -34.41 5.53
N GLN A 575 115.82 -35.27 5.74
CA GLN A 575 115.92 -36.71 5.52
C GLN A 575 116.28 -37.06 4.07
N THR A 576 115.72 -36.35 3.10
CA THR A 576 115.98 -36.62 1.68
C THR A 576 117.40 -36.24 1.26
N ARG A 577 117.91 -35.09 1.73
CA ARG A 577 119.23 -34.58 1.31
C ARG A 577 120.40 -35.11 2.13
N LEU A 578 120.21 -35.27 3.43
CA LEU A 578 121.27 -35.66 4.37
C LEU A 578 121.17 -37.11 4.85
N ARG A 579 120.06 -37.81 4.55
CA ARG A 579 119.80 -39.20 4.94
C ARG A 579 120.13 -39.45 6.41
N SER A 580 121.23 -40.16 6.69
CA SER A 580 121.65 -40.55 8.04
C SER A 580 122.03 -39.35 8.92
N ALA A 581 122.52 -38.25 8.31
CA ALA A 581 122.91 -37.04 9.01
C ALA A 581 121.75 -36.04 9.26
N ALA A 582 120.53 -36.34 8.79
CA ALA A 582 119.37 -35.45 8.90
C ALA A 582 118.95 -35.15 10.35
N HIS A 583 119.00 -36.14 11.23
CA HIS A 583 118.59 -35.98 12.62
C HIS A 583 119.50 -35.00 13.38
N SER A 584 120.82 -35.07 13.12
CA SER A 584 121.80 -34.15 13.68
C SER A 584 121.52 -32.73 13.21
N PHE A 585 121.38 -32.50 11.90
CA PHE A 585 121.07 -31.16 11.37
C PHE A 585 119.80 -30.55 11.99
N LEU A 586 118.71 -31.32 12.08
CA LEU A 586 117.43 -30.79 12.58
C LEU A 586 117.48 -30.35 14.05
N ARG A 587 118.40 -30.92 14.84
CA ARG A 587 118.53 -30.68 16.28
C ARG A 587 119.73 -29.81 16.66
N ASP A 588 120.73 -29.72 15.80
CA ASP A 588 121.92 -28.93 16.06
C ASP A 588 121.65 -27.43 15.93
N ARG A 589 122.42 -26.63 16.64
CA ARG A 589 122.27 -25.18 16.64
C ARG A 589 123.10 -24.61 15.50
N SER A 590 122.49 -23.74 14.71
CA SER A 590 123.16 -23.03 13.63
C SER A 590 123.01 -21.52 13.82
N GLU A 591 124.08 -20.77 13.58
CA GLU A 591 124.02 -19.30 13.54
C GLU A 591 123.03 -18.80 12.47
N ASP A 592 122.86 -19.57 11.38
CA ASP A 592 121.91 -19.24 10.32
C ASP A 592 120.43 -19.34 10.77
N THR A 593 120.15 -20.02 11.88
CA THR A 593 118.81 -20.18 12.45
C THR A 593 118.70 -19.56 13.84
N ASP A 594 119.36 -18.41 14.04
CA ASP A 594 119.40 -17.65 15.30
C ASP A 594 119.82 -18.53 16.50
N ASN A 595 120.76 -19.45 16.30
CA ASN A 595 121.21 -20.44 17.29
C ASN A 595 120.11 -21.35 17.87
N LEU A 596 118.95 -21.43 17.21
CA LEU A 596 117.92 -22.40 17.50
C LEU A 596 118.07 -23.63 16.58
N PRO A 597 117.65 -24.82 17.05
CA PRO A 597 117.51 -25.98 16.17
C PRO A 597 116.63 -25.65 14.96
N PRO A 598 117.03 -25.98 13.71
CA PRO A 598 116.24 -25.67 12.52
C PRO A 598 114.78 -26.12 12.62
N ILE A 599 114.50 -27.24 13.30
CA ILE A 599 113.13 -27.74 13.52
C ILE A 599 112.30 -26.84 14.43
N ILE A 600 112.90 -26.17 15.42
CA ILE A 600 112.20 -25.24 16.32
C ILE A 600 112.04 -23.87 15.65
N TYR A 601 113.06 -23.46 14.90
CA TYR A 601 113.10 -22.21 14.14
C TYR A 601 112.04 -22.18 13.02
N CYS A 602 111.85 -23.31 12.33
CA CYS A 602 110.84 -23.45 11.28
C CYS A 602 109.42 -23.33 11.84
N LYS A 603 108.78 -22.21 11.56
CA LYS A 603 107.42 -21.87 12.01
C LYS A 603 106.51 -21.44 10.86
N ASP A 604 107.09 -20.95 9.78
CA ASP A 604 106.39 -20.44 8.61
C ASP A 604 107.24 -20.67 7.35
N GLU A 605 106.71 -20.31 6.18
CA GLU A 605 107.42 -20.45 4.90
C GLU A 605 108.74 -19.67 4.83
N LYS A 606 108.85 -18.52 5.51
CA LYS A 606 110.07 -17.68 5.49
C LYS A 606 111.19 -18.35 6.28
N THR A 607 110.90 -18.77 7.51
CA THR A 607 111.81 -19.48 8.41
C THR A 607 112.16 -20.88 7.86
N TYR A 608 111.21 -21.55 7.21
CA TYR A 608 111.45 -22.78 6.46
C TYR A 608 112.49 -22.61 5.36
N ARG A 609 112.42 -21.53 4.56
CA ARG A 609 113.42 -21.24 3.51
C ARG A 609 114.80 -20.93 4.07
N VAL A 610 114.88 -20.25 5.21
CA VAL A 610 116.15 -19.99 5.91
C VAL A 610 116.75 -21.31 6.40
N ALA A 611 115.94 -22.17 7.03
CA ALA A 611 116.36 -23.50 7.45
C ALA A 611 116.80 -24.37 6.25
N LEU A 612 116.15 -24.26 5.09
CA LEU A 612 116.58 -24.95 3.86
C LEU A 612 117.94 -24.44 3.32
N LYS A 613 118.24 -23.15 3.46
CA LYS A 613 119.57 -22.62 3.09
C LYS A 613 120.63 -23.15 4.03
N ALA A 614 120.37 -23.18 5.34
CA ALA A 614 121.24 -23.79 6.33
C ALA A 614 121.46 -25.29 6.03
N LEU A 615 120.40 -26.01 5.64
CA LEU A 615 120.47 -27.40 5.20
C LEU A 615 121.41 -27.57 3.99
N GLY A 616 121.31 -26.68 3.00
CA GLY A 616 122.19 -26.69 1.83
C GLY A 616 123.66 -26.41 2.17
N LYS A 617 123.94 -25.46 3.08
CA LYS A 617 125.30 -25.23 3.57
C LYS A 617 125.84 -26.44 4.33
N TRP A 618 125.01 -27.08 5.14
CA TRP A 618 125.36 -28.29 5.88
C TRP A 618 125.69 -29.45 4.93
N GLU A 619 124.89 -29.64 3.88
CA GLU A 619 125.15 -30.64 2.83
C GLU A 619 126.48 -30.39 2.10
N LEU A 620 126.76 -29.13 1.76
CA LEU A 620 128.04 -28.75 1.15
C LEU A 620 129.22 -28.96 2.10
N PHE A 621 129.07 -28.62 3.39
CA PHE A 621 130.09 -28.84 4.41
C PHE A 621 130.44 -30.34 4.53
N LEU A 622 129.43 -31.20 4.62
CA LEU A 622 129.67 -32.64 4.71
C LEU A 622 130.28 -33.20 3.42
N LYS A 623 129.86 -32.74 2.23
CA LYS A 623 130.46 -33.11 0.94
C LYS A 623 131.91 -32.69 0.82
N ALA A 624 132.26 -31.47 1.25
CA ALA A 624 133.62 -30.95 1.22
C ALA A 624 134.57 -31.71 2.15
N GLN A 625 134.06 -32.23 3.28
CA GLN A 625 134.83 -33.07 4.19
C GLN A 625 134.91 -34.55 3.77
N ALA A 626 134.35 -34.93 2.61
CA ALA A 626 134.21 -36.31 2.14
C ALA A 626 133.56 -37.26 3.17
N ILE A 627 132.74 -36.72 4.08
CA ILE A 627 131.98 -37.50 5.04
C ILE A 627 130.81 -38.13 4.26
N PRO A 628 130.69 -39.46 4.18
CA PRO A 628 129.51 -40.09 3.57
C PRO A 628 128.30 -39.90 4.48
N PHE A 629 127.15 -39.52 3.92
CA PHE A 629 125.88 -39.38 4.66
C PHE A 629 124.66 -39.87 3.90
#